data_AF-A0A959SUE1-F1
#
_entry.id   AF-A0A959SUE1-F1
#
_cell.length_a   1.000
_cell.length_b   1.000
_cell.length_c   1.000
_cell.angle_alpha   90.00
_cell.angle_beta   90.00
_cell.angle_gamma   90.00
#
_symmetry.space_group_name_H-M   'P 1'
#
loop_
_entity.id
_entity.type
_entity.pdbx_description
1 polymer ?
#
loop_
_entity_poly.entity_id
_entity_poly.type
_entity_poly.pdbx_seq_one_letter_code
_entity_poly.pdbx_strand_id
1 'polypeptide(L)'
;MFRRIFLFVFTVITATTLQAQPFIGEIREFKKMDSISAPPEYSILFVGSSSFRMWADVADYFPSHHIINRGFGGSTLLDVIRYEKDIIFPYNPKQIVIYCGENDIAADSSVTGKIVYKRFKKLFHDIRKQFPHVRITYVSIKPSP
;
A
#
# COMPACT_ATOMS: atom_id res chain seq x y z
N MET A 1 -21.07 49.96 47.76
CA MET A 1 -21.14 49.79 46.29
C MET A 1 -19.83 49.17 45.81
N PHE A 2 -19.75 47.84 45.69
CA PHE A 2 -18.60 47.16 45.06
C PHE A 2 -19.13 45.97 44.28
N ARG A 3 -19.01 46.02 42.96
CA ARG A 3 -19.50 44.99 42.04
C ARG A 3 -18.28 44.22 41.53
N ARG A 4 -18.09 42.99 42.02
CA ARG A 4 -16.99 42.10 41.59
C ARG A 4 -17.31 41.57 40.19
N ILE A 5 -16.44 41.85 39.22
CA ILE A 5 -16.51 41.30 37.87
C ILE A 5 -15.66 40.03 37.86
N PHE A 6 -16.28 38.87 37.65
CA PHE A 6 -15.58 37.62 37.38
C PHE A 6 -15.27 37.54 35.88
N LEU A 7 -13.99 37.57 35.51
CA LEU A 7 -13.55 37.20 34.16
C LEU A 7 -13.50 35.69 34.05
N PHE A 8 -14.38 35.12 33.21
CA PHE A 8 -14.25 33.73 32.75
C PHE A 8 -13.29 33.69 31.57
N VAL A 9 -12.11 33.08 31.77
CA VAL A 9 -11.20 32.74 30.68
C VAL A 9 -11.70 31.44 30.05
N PHE A 10 -12.23 31.53 28.83
CA PHE A 10 -12.62 30.37 28.03
C PHE A 10 -11.38 29.81 27.34
N THR A 11 -10.81 28.74 27.89
CA THR A 11 -9.74 27.99 27.20
C THR A 11 -10.41 27.05 26.18
N VAL A 12 -10.27 27.37 24.90
CA VAL A 12 -10.72 26.49 23.81
C VAL A 12 -9.70 25.35 23.68
N ILE A 13 -10.05 24.15 24.14
CA ILE A 13 -9.28 22.94 23.89
C ILE A 13 -9.70 22.43 22.51
N THR A 14 -8.86 22.62 21.51
CA THR A 14 -9.04 21.97 20.20
C THR A 14 -8.64 20.51 20.31
N ALA A 15 -9.61 19.61 20.30
CA ALA A 15 -9.35 18.18 20.18
C ALA A 15 -8.91 17.88 18.74
N THR A 16 -7.62 17.69 18.53
CA THR A 16 -7.11 17.14 17.26
C THR A 16 -7.51 15.67 17.18
N THR A 17 -8.39 15.31 16.25
CA THR A 17 -8.69 13.91 15.94
C THR A 17 -7.48 13.29 15.25
N LEU A 18 -6.80 12.36 15.91
CA LEU A 18 -5.71 11.60 15.30
C LEU A 18 -6.31 10.61 14.30
N GLN A 19 -6.33 10.95 13.01
CA GLN A 19 -6.77 10.04 11.98
C GLN A 19 -5.76 8.89 11.83
N ALA A 20 -6.23 7.65 11.95
CA ALA A 20 -5.38 6.48 11.75
C ALA A 20 -4.78 6.50 10.33
N GLN A 21 -3.50 6.17 10.22
CA GLN A 21 -2.83 6.06 8.92
C GLN A 21 -3.55 5.00 8.07
N PRO A 22 -3.97 5.33 6.82
CA PRO A 22 -4.71 4.39 5.97
C PRO A 22 -3.97 3.06 5.82
N PHE A 23 -4.71 1.95 5.88
CA PHE A 23 -4.21 0.56 5.70
C PHE A 23 -3.18 0.05 6.71
N ILE A 24 -2.91 0.78 7.81
CA ILE A 24 -1.89 0.36 8.78
C ILE A 24 -2.20 -0.99 9.44
N GLY A 25 -3.48 -1.38 9.51
CA GLY A 25 -3.90 -2.69 10.04
C GLY A 25 -3.39 -3.84 9.18
N GLU A 26 -3.57 -3.76 7.87
CA GLU A 26 -3.13 -4.75 6.89
C GLU A 26 -1.61 -4.89 6.90
N ILE A 27 -0.89 -3.77 6.97
CA ILE A 27 0.58 -3.80 7.03
C ILE A 27 1.08 -4.46 8.32
N ARG A 28 0.41 -4.22 9.44
CA ARG A 28 0.73 -4.91 10.72
C ARG A 28 0.45 -6.39 10.63
N GLU A 29 -0.62 -6.81 9.97
CA GLU A 29 -0.93 -8.23 9.79
C GLU A 29 0.14 -8.92 8.93
N PHE A 30 0.59 -8.30 7.83
CA PHE A 30 1.69 -8.85 7.04
C PHE A 30 2.97 -9.04 7.86
N LYS A 31 3.36 -8.03 8.66
CA LYS A 31 4.53 -8.13 9.54
C LYS A 31 4.37 -9.22 10.60
N LYS A 32 3.16 -9.38 11.14
CA LYS A 32 2.85 -10.44 12.10
C LYS A 32 2.96 -11.82 11.44
N MET A 33 2.41 -12.00 10.24
CA MET A 33 2.54 -13.24 9.47
C MET A 33 4.02 -13.59 9.24
N ASP A 34 4.82 -12.61 8.82
CA ASP A 34 6.25 -12.77 8.58
C ASP A 34 7.03 -13.12 9.85
N SER A 35 6.59 -12.61 11.01
CA SER A 35 7.20 -12.95 12.30
C SER A 35 6.87 -14.37 12.78
N ILE A 36 5.72 -14.91 12.36
CA ILE A 36 5.29 -16.27 12.70
C ILE A 36 5.95 -17.28 11.75
N SER A 37 6.02 -16.95 10.46
CA SER A 37 6.64 -17.76 9.43
C SER A 37 7.49 -16.86 8.54
N ALA A 38 8.80 -17.08 8.57
CA ALA A 38 9.72 -16.32 7.73
C ALA A 38 9.32 -16.44 6.25
N PRO A 39 9.33 -15.33 5.50
CA PRO A 39 9.05 -15.35 4.07
C PRO A 39 10.02 -16.26 3.31
N PRO A 40 9.55 -17.06 2.35
CA PRO A 40 10.44 -17.85 1.50
C PRO A 40 11.31 -16.93 0.64
N GLU A 41 12.59 -17.28 0.53
CA GLU A 41 13.50 -16.62 -0.40
C GLU A 41 13.11 -16.91 -1.87
N TYR A 42 13.62 -16.09 -2.80
CA TYR A 42 13.38 -16.25 -4.24
C TYR A 42 11.89 -16.33 -4.62
N SER A 43 11.04 -15.66 -3.86
CA SER A 43 9.59 -15.61 -4.05
C SER A 43 9.17 -14.67 -5.18
N ILE A 44 7.96 -14.89 -5.69
CA ILE A 44 7.24 -13.94 -6.55
C ILE A 44 6.31 -13.14 -5.65
N LEU A 45 6.51 -11.83 -5.62
CA LEU A 45 5.74 -10.94 -4.78
C LEU A 45 4.60 -10.31 -5.58
N PHE A 46 3.36 -10.52 -5.14
CA PHE A 46 2.17 -9.87 -5.69
C PHE A 46 1.84 -8.65 -4.82
N VAL A 47 1.84 -7.46 -5.41
CA VAL A 47 1.54 -6.20 -4.70
C VAL A 47 0.45 -5.40 -5.41
N GLY A 48 -0.34 -4.67 -4.62
CA GLY A 48 -1.33 -3.76 -5.15
C GLY A 48 -2.68 -3.85 -4.46
N SER A 49 -3.75 -3.81 -5.26
CA SER A 49 -5.09 -3.50 -4.79
C SER A 49 -5.92 -4.73 -4.38
N SER A 50 -7.23 -4.52 -4.19
CA SER A 50 -8.19 -5.54 -3.79
C SER A 50 -8.20 -6.76 -4.71
N SER A 51 -7.93 -6.60 -6.01
CA SER A 51 -7.86 -7.73 -6.94
C SER A 51 -6.83 -8.76 -6.51
N PHE A 52 -5.61 -8.32 -6.17
CA PHE A 52 -4.62 -9.24 -5.62
C PHE A 52 -4.94 -9.63 -4.19
N ARG A 53 -5.43 -8.73 -3.33
CA ARG A 53 -5.86 -9.10 -1.96
C ARG A 53 -6.82 -10.30 -1.96
N MET A 54 -7.73 -10.37 -2.94
CA MET A 54 -8.74 -11.42 -3.03
C MET A 54 -8.22 -12.74 -3.61
N TRP A 55 -7.02 -12.77 -4.21
CA TRP A 55 -6.38 -14.01 -4.64
C TRP A 55 -5.61 -14.66 -3.47
N ALA A 56 -6.35 -15.06 -2.44
CA ALA A 56 -5.78 -15.68 -1.24
C ALA A 56 -5.17 -17.07 -1.52
N ASP A 57 -5.65 -17.73 -2.57
CA ASP A 57 -5.27 -19.06 -3.05
C ASP A 57 -4.32 -19.02 -4.26
N VAL A 58 -3.74 -17.85 -4.59
CA VAL A 58 -2.88 -17.70 -5.78
C VAL A 58 -1.70 -18.67 -5.81
N ALA A 59 -1.22 -19.11 -4.65
CA ALA A 59 -0.15 -20.10 -4.56
C ALA A 59 -0.56 -21.46 -5.15
N ASP A 60 -1.84 -21.84 -5.03
CA ASP A 60 -2.38 -23.10 -5.53
C ASP A 60 -2.42 -23.14 -7.06
N TYR A 61 -2.49 -21.97 -7.70
CA TYR A 61 -2.48 -21.84 -9.16
C TYR A 61 -1.08 -22.05 -9.76
N PHE A 62 -0.03 -21.87 -8.95
CA PHE A 62 1.37 -21.94 -9.36
C PHE A 62 2.20 -22.78 -8.37
N PRO A 63 1.92 -24.09 -8.22
CA PRO A 63 2.49 -24.91 -7.14
C PRO A 63 4.01 -25.07 -7.21
N SER A 64 4.63 -24.79 -8.37
CA SER A 64 6.10 -24.78 -8.54
C SER A 64 6.76 -23.46 -8.14
N HIS A 65 6.01 -22.48 -7.63
CA HIS A 65 6.49 -21.15 -7.30
C HIS A 65 6.10 -20.75 -5.89
N HIS A 66 7.06 -20.21 -5.13
CA HIS A 66 6.76 -19.52 -3.88
C HIS A 66 6.16 -18.16 -4.19
N ILE A 67 4.89 -17.96 -3.84
CA ILE A 67 4.19 -16.69 -4.02
C ILE A 67 3.92 -16.07 -2.66
N ILE A 68 4.22 -14.77 -2.55
CA ILE A 68 3.86 -13.95 -1.40
C ILE A 68 2.86 -12.89 -1.89
N ASN A 69 1.68 -12.87 -1.29
CA ASN A 69 0.66 -11.88 -1.60
C ASN A 69 0.66 -10.74 -0.57
N ARG A 70 0.93 -9.53 -1.03
CA ARG A 70 0.89 -8.28 -0.26
C ARG A 70 -0.05 -7.25 -0.91
N GLY A 71 -1.12 -7.76 -1.53
CA GLY A 71 -2.24 -6.93 -1.96
C GLY A 71 -3.11 -6.51 -0.77
N PHE A 72 -3.51 -5.25 -0.70
CA PHE A 72 -4.40 -4.72 0.34
C PHE A 72 -5.50 -3.85 -0.30
N GLY A 73 -6.70 -3.89 0.29
CA GLY A 73 -7.94 -3.53 -0.39
C GLY A 73 -8.07 -2.03 -0.65
N GLY A 74 -8.52 -1.64 -1.85
CA GLY A 74 -8.74 -0.22 -2.18
C GLY A 74 -7.48 0.63 -2.29
N SER A 75 -6.29 0.01 -2.25
CA SER A 75 -5.02 0.74 -2.31
C SER A 75 -4.82 1.44 -3.65
N THR A 76 -4.25 2.64 -3.58
CA THR A 76 -3.71 3.39 -4.72
C THR A 76 -2.21 3.15 -4.85
N LEU A 77 -1.60 3.58 -5.96
CA LEU A 77 -0.14 3.57 -6.10
C LEU A 77 0.55 4.40 -5.02
N LEU A 78 -0.08 5.48 -4.53
CA LEU A 78 0.46 6.26 -3.41
C LEU A 78 0.51 5.46 -2.12
N ASP A 79 -0.46 4.58 -1.87
CA ASP A 79 -0.47 3.72 -0.70
C ASP A 79 0.56 2.60 -0.81
N VAL A 80 0.70 2.00 -2.00
CA VAL A 80 1.76 1.02 -2.27
C VAL A 80 3.14 1.66 -2.06
N ILE A 81 3.36 2.87 -2.58
CA ILE A 81 4.60 3.63 -2.36
C ILE A 81 4.81 3.94 -0.88
N ARG A 82 3.76 4.35 -0.16
CA ARG A 82 3.84 4.67 1.27
C ARG A 82 4.39 3.50 2.08
N TYR A 83 4.04 2.28 1.70
CA TYR A 83 4.39 1.06 2.42
C TYR A 83 5.44 0.19 1.72
N GLU A 84 6.09 0.64 0.64
CA GLU A 84 7.03 -0.18 -0.15
C GLU A 84 8.18 -0.79 0.69
N LYS A 85 8.60 -0.07 1.74
CA LYS A 85 9.62 -0.53 2.70
C LYS A 85 9.14 -1.66 3.62
N ASP A 86 7.83 -1.78 3.78
CA ASP A 86 7.19 -2.81 4.59
C ASP A 86 6.74 -4.00 3.73
N ILE A 87 6.25 -3.75 2.51
CA ILE A 87 5.60 -4.79 1.69
C ILE A 87 6.40 -5.23 0.46
N ILE A 88 7.52 -4.60 0.13
CA ILE A 88 8.38 -4.99 -1.01
C ILE A 88 9.80 -5.28 -0.56
N PHE A 89 10.44 -4.33 0.12
CA PHE A 89 11.88 -4.41 0.37
C PHE A 89 12.34 -5.52 1.32
N PRO A 90 11.53 -6.03 2.26
CA PRO A 90 11.95 -7.13 3.13
C PRO A 90 12.12 -8.49 2.42
N TYR A 91 11.58 -8.67 1.21
CA TYR A 91 11.37 -10.01 0.64
C TYR A 91 12.45 -10.50 -0.34
N ASN A 92 13.41 -9.66 -0.73
CA ASN A 92 14.41 -9.94 -1.77
C ASN A 92 13.89 -10.82 -2.95
N PRO A 93 12.80 -10.40 -3.62
CA PRO A 93 12.04 -11.29 -4.49
C PRO A 93 12.75 -11.53 -5.83
N LYS A 94 12.49 -12.68 -6.48
CA LYS A 94 12.94 -12.91 -7.87
C LYS A 94 12.10 -12.15 -8.90
N GLN A 95 10.86 -11.81 -8.55
CA GLN A 95 9.93 -11.07 -9.38
C GLN A 95 8.90 -10.33 -8.52
N ILE A 96 8.51 -9.14 -8.97
CA ILE A 96 7.43 -8.36 -8.39
C ILE A 96 6.35 -8.19 -9.46
N VAL A 97 5.13 -8.64 -9.15
CA VAL A 97 3.93 -8.46 -9.98
C VAL A 97 3.08 -7.38 -9.32
N ILE A 98 2.79 -6.32 -10.07
CA ILE A 98 2.09 -5.13 -9.58
C ILE A 98 0.74 -5.04 -10.30
N TYR A 99 -0.35 -4.93 -9.55
CA TYR A 99 -1.68 -4.59 -10.08
C TYR A 99 -2.30 -3.47 -9.23
N CYS A 100 -2.32 -2.26 -9.78
CA CYS A 100 -2.87 -1.08 -9.11
C CYS A 100 -3.19 0.01 -10.14
N GLY A 101 -3.80 1.11 -9.73
CA GLY A 101 -4.03 2.29 -10.56
C GLY A 101 -5.50 2.60 -10.85
N GLU A 102 -6.42 1.62 -10.80
CA GLU A 102 -7.85 1.95 -10.93
C GLU A 102 -8.36 2.80 -9.77
N ASN A 103 -7.94 2.48 -8.54
CA ASN A 103 -8.34 3.24 -7.35
C ASN A 103 -7.75 4.66 -7.36
N ASP A 104 -6.57 4.86 -7.97
CA ASP A 104 -5.99 6.20 -8.12
C ASP A 104 -6.93 7.12 -8.92
N ILE A 105 -7.51 6.61 -10.00
CA ILE A 105 -8.42 7.35 -10.88
C ILE A 105 -9.80 7.51 -10.20
N ALA A 106 -10.28 6.46 -9.54
CA ALA A 106 -11.59 6.48 -8.89
C ALA A 106 -11.65 7.37 -7.64
N ALA A 107 -10.53 7.50 -6.91
CA ALA A 107 -10.48 8.27 -5.66
C ALA A 107 -10.56 9.79 -5.87
N ASP A 108 -10.13 10.30 -7.03
CA ASP A 108 -10.07 11.73 -7.31
C ASP A 108 -10.16 11.97 -8.83
N SER A 109 -11.19 12.69 -9.26
CA SER A 109 -11.45 12.98 -10.67
C SER A 109 -10.37 13.83 -11.35
N SER A 110 -9.50 14.49 -10.58
CA SER A 110 -8.34 15.21 -11.10
C SER A 110 -7.16 14.28 -11.44
N VAL A 111 -7.17 13.04 -10.96
CA VAL A 111 -6.12 12.06 -11.21
C VAL A 111 -6.27 11.44 -12.59
N THR A 112 -5.46 11.96 -13.52
CA THR A 112 -5.38 11.45 -14.90
C THR A 112 -4.48 10.21 -14.99
N GLY A 113 -4.62 9.44 -16.08
CA GLY A 113 -3.69 8.35 -16.39
C GLY A 113 -2.22 8.79 -16.46
N LYS A 114 -1.94 10.05 -16.82
CA LYS A 114 -0.58 10.62 -16.77
C LYS A 114 -0.05 10.74 -15.34
N ILE A 115 -0.90 11.06 -14.37
CA ILE A 115 -0.53 11.10 -12.95
C ILE A 115 -0.30 9.68 -12.43
N VAL A 116 -1.18 8.73 -12.76
CA VAL A 116 -1.01 7.31 -12.42
C VAL A 116 0.31 6.78 -12.97
N TYR A 117 0.62 7.05 -14.24
CA TYR A 117 1.90 6.68 -14.86
C TYR A 117 3.11 7.27 -14.12
N LYS A 118 3.04 8.55 -13.71
CA LYS A 118 4.11 9.18 -12.90
C LYS A 118 4.28 8.49 -11.54
N ARG A 119 3.18 8.12 -10.87
CA ARG A 119 3.22 7.38 -9.59
C ARG A 119 3.85 6.00 -9.81
N PHE A 120 3.46 5.27 -10.84
CA PHE A 120 4.09 4.00 -11.20
C PHE A 120 5.59 4.16 -11.46
N LYS A 121 6.00 5.18 -12.24
CA LYS A 121 7.42 5.47 -12.48
C LYS A 121 8.19 5.71 -11.18
N LYS A 122 7.59 6.39 -10.21
CA LYS A 122 8.22 6.57 -8.89
C LYS A 122 8.47 5.21 -8.23
N LEU A 123 7.42 4.40 -8.06
CA LEU A 123 7.51 3.07 -7.46
C LEU A 123 8.53 2.19 -8.21
N PHE A 124 8.49 2.18 -9.54
CA PHE A 124 9.44 1.45 -10.37
C PHE A 124 10.89 1.87 -10.10
N HIS A 125 11.18 3.16 -9.99
CA HIS A 125 12.53 3.63 -9.67
C HIS A 125 12.96 3.26 -8.26
N ASP A 126 12.06 3.33 -7.27
CA ASP A 126 12.37 2.96 -5.89
C ASP A 126 12.67 1.45 -5.78
N ILE A 127 11.88 0.61 -6.45
CA ILE A 127 12.16 -0.83 -6.61
C ILE A 127 13.49 -1.06 -7.33
N ARG A 128 13.79 -0.35 -8.42
CA ARG A 128 15.04 -0.52 -9.18
C ARG A 128 16.28 -0.12 -8.39
N LYS A 129 16.16 0.91 -7.53
CA LYS A 129 17.26 1.30 -6.63
C LYS A 129 17.54 0.20 -5.60
N GLN A 130 16.49 -0.39 -5.03
CA GLN A 130 16.64 -1.46 -4.05
C GLN A 130 17.07 -2.79 -4.70
N PHE A 131 16.52 -3.10 -5.88
CA PHE A 131 16.69 -4.34 -6.61
C PHE A 131 16.99 -4.06 -8.09
N PRO A 132 18.27 -3.86 -8.46
CA PRO A 132 18.64 -3.47 -9.82
C PRO A 132 18.18 -4.43 -10.92
N HIS A 133 18.11 -5.73 -10.61
CA HIS A 133 17.86 -6.79 -11.60
C HIS A 133 16.54 -7.55 -11.41
N VAL A 134 15.70 -7.21 -10.43
CA VAL A 134 14.45 -7.95 -10.19
C VAL A 134 13.51 -7.85 -11.39
N ARG A 135 12.81 -8.93 -11.74
CA ARG A 135 11.77 -8.83 -12.78
C ARG A 135 10.58 -8.03 -12.23
N ILE A 136 10.09 -7.05 -13.00
CA ILE A 136 8.91 -6.27 -12.63
C ILE A 136 7.86 -6.47 -13.72
N THR A 137 6.69 -6.94 -13.33
CA THR A 137 5.52 -7.09 -14.20
C THR A 137 4.46 -6.13 -13.71
N TYR A 138 4.03 -5.19 -14.56
CA TYR A 138 2.86 -4.37 -14.29
C TYR A 138 1.68 -4.95 -15.07
N VAL A 139 0.67 -5.43 -14.37
CA VAL A 139 -0.53 -5.98 -14.97
C VAL A 139 -1.41 -4.81 -15.42
N SER A 140 -1.87 -4.83 -16.67
CA SER A 140 -2.70 -3.76 -17.22
C SER A 140 -3.96 -3.57 -16.38
N ILE A 141 -4.33 -2.31 -16.15
CA ILE A 141 -5.57 -1.95 -15.47
C ILE A 141 -6.74 -2.48 -16.30
N LYS A 142 -7.67 -3.19 -15.65
CA LYS A 142 -8.86 -3.72 -16.30
C LYS A 142 -9.84 -2.58 -16.68
N PRO A 143 -10.59 -2.70 -17.79
CA PRO A 143 -11.76 -1.87 -18.01
C PRO A 143 -12.73 -2.00 -16.83
N SER A 144 -13.26 -0.88 -16.35
CA SER A 144 -14.26 -0.84 -15.29
C SER A 144 -15.42 0.03 -15.77
N PRO A 145 -16.68 -0.47 -15.75
CA PRO A 145 -17.86 0.29 -16.17
C PRO A 145 -18.10 1.55 -15.33
#